data_AF-A0A0H2QY93-F1
#
_entry.id   AF-A0A0H2QY93-F1
#
_cell.length_a   1.000
_cell.length_b   1.000
_cell.length_c   1.000
_cell.angle_alpha   90.00
_cell.angle_beta   90.00
_cell.angle_gamma   90.00
#
_symmetry.space_group_name_H-M   'P 1'
#
loop_
_entity.id
_entity.type
_entity.pdbx_description
1 polymer ?
#
loop_
_entity_poly.entity_id
_entity_poly.type
_entity_poly.pdbx_seq_one_letter_code
_entity_poly.pdbx_strand_id
1 'polypeptide(L)'
;MDFMLTTAPLYLPNRLYTLFPHPAQDANEKRRYVAMLMSRNGDVPRALVRDMYTKSWSAFDRLVAIVPPGGSIGLDNKLFSFWHLQAEAFPFSHVKGIFRFETGIKVNEFRDLRGNPRCLLESQLLSFRVRYARMRASNRAAQQSTNLGSC
;
A
#
# COMPACT_ATOMS: atom_id res chain seq x y z
N MET A 1 1.47 -6.52 -10.34
CA MET A 1 0.42 -5.70 -9.70
C MET A 1 -0.02 -6.41 -8.43
N ASP A 2 -0.34 -5.67 -7.36
CA ASP A 2 -0.82 -6.25 -6.08
C ASP A 2 -2.24 -5.79 -5.75
N PHE A 3 -2.97 -6.65 -5.03
CA PHE A 3 -4.35 -6.42 -4.63
C PHE A 3 -4.52 -6.66 -3.13
N MET A 4 -5.25 -5.78 -2.45
CA MET A 4 -5.73 -6.01 -1.10
C MET A 4 -7.26 -6.13 -1.13
N LEU A 5 -7.76 -7.30 -0.75
CA LEU A 5 -9.19 -7.55 -0.60
C LEU A 5 -9.61 -7.28 0.84
N THR A 6 -10.72 -6.59 1.03
CA THR A 6 -11.30 -6.32 2.35
C THR A 6 -12.81 -6.29 2.26
N THR A 7 -13.49 -6.56 3.36
CA THR A 7 -14.94 -6.41 3.46
C THR A 7 -15.35 -4.93 3.38
N ALA A 8 -16.48 -4.65 2.72
CA ALA A 8 -17.16 -3.36 2.73
C ALA A 8 -18.67 -3.58 3.05
N PRO A 9 -19.20 -2.95 4.10
CA PRO A 9 -20.60 -3.15 4.52
C PRO A 9 -21.60 -2.36 3.67
N LEU A 10 -21.13 -1.38 2.90
CA LEU A 10 -21.95 -0.47 2.11
C LEU A 10 -21.38 -0.35 0.69
N TYR A 11 -22.25 -0.08 -0.28
CA TYR A 11 -21.85 0.25 -1.63
C TYR A 11 -21.56 1.76 -1.75
N LEU A 12 -20.30 2.13 -1.57
CA LEU A 12 -19.83 3.50 -1.77
C LEU A 12 -18.82 3.53 -2.92
N PRO A 13 -19.24 3.86 -4.15
CA PRO A 13 -18.32 3.90 -5.28
C PRO A 13 -17.27 4.99 -5.07
N ASN A 14 -16.01 4.65 -5.28
CA ASN A 14 -14.88 5.57 -5.15
C ASN A 14 -13.80 5.23 -6.18
N ARG A 15 -13.01 6.21 -6.62
CA ARG A 15 -11.88 5.98 -7.53
C ARG A 15 -10.69 5.27 -6.86
N LEU A 16 -10.68 5.18 -5.53
CA LEU A 16 -9.60 4.57 -4.75
C LEU A 16 -9.68 3.03 -4.65
N TYR A 17 -10.84 2.43 -4.91
CA TYR A 17 -11.08 0.99 -4.78
C TYR A 17 -12.27 0.55 -5.63
N THR A 18 -12.31 -0.73 -6.01
CA THR A 18 -13.43 -1.33 -6.73
C THR A 18 -14.27 -2.16 -5.78
N LEU A 19 -15.60 -2.14 -5.91
CA LEU A 19 -16.51 -2.95 -5.11
C LEU A 19 -17.13 -4.05 -5.94
N PHE A 20 -17.16 -5.26 -5.39
CA PHE A 20 -17.86 -6.41 -5.94
C PHE A 20 -18.91 -6.89 -4.94
N PRO A 21 -20.08 -7.37 -5.39
CA PRO A 21 -20.98 -8.11 -4.52
C PRO A 21 -20.26 -9.29 -3.90
N HIS A 22 -20.52 -9.58 -2.62
CA HIS A 22 -19.93 -10.73 -1.96
C HIS A 22 -20.44 -12.03 -2.64
N PRO A 23 -19.54 -12.92 -3.12
CA PRO A 23 -19.92 -14.02 -4.02
C PRO A 23 -20.70 -15.14 -3.31
N ALA A 24 -20.55 -15.27 -2.00
CA ALA A 24 -21.27 -16.24 -1.18
C ALA A 24 -22.26 -15.49 -0.27
N GLN A 25 -23.38 -15.05 -0.84
CA GLN A 25 -24.50 -14.50 -0.07
C GLN A 25 -25.81 -15.16 -0.47
N ASP A 26 -26.60 -15.53 0.52
CA ASP A 26 -27.96 -15.98 0.30
C ASP A 26 -28.88 -14.79 -0.02
N ALA A 27 -29.95 -15.04 -0.76
CA ALA A 27 -30.89 -14.01 -1.20
C ALA A 27 -31.54 -13.22 -0.05
N ASN A 28 -31.62 -13.83 1.15
CA ASN A 28 -32.23 -13.23 2.34
C ASN A 28 -31.24 -12.47 3.24
N GLU A 29 -29.94 -12.48 2.92
CA GLU A 29 -28.94 -11.79 3.73
C GLU A 29 -28.83 -10.30 3.37
N LYS A 30 -28.41 -9.49 4.36
CA LYS A 30 -28.01 -8.11 4.11
C LYS A 30 -26.86 -8.08 3.09
N ARG A 31 -27.00 -7.28 2.03
CA ARG A 31 -26.00 -7.16 0.96
C ARG A 31 -24.64 -6.71 1.52
N ARG A 32 -23.59 -7.47 1.20
CA ARG A 32 -22.19 -7.25 1.58
C ARG A 32 -21.36 -7.12 0.31
N TYR A 33 -20.24 -6.43 0.43
CA TYR A 33 -19.35 -6.17 -0.69
C TYR A 33 -17.91 -6.53 -0.33
N VAL A 34 -17.15 -6.90 -1.36
CA VAL A 34 -15.71 -7.03 -1.30
C VAL A 34 -15.11 -5.79 -1.96
N ALA A 35 -14.33 -5.04 -1.21
CA ALA A 35 -13.52 -3.94 -1.74
C ALA A 35 -12.15 -4.46 -2.15
N MET A 36 -11.76 -4.13 -3.38
CA MET A 36 -10.46 -4.41 -3.97
C MET A 36 -9.67 -3.10 -4.07
N LEU A 37 -8.60 -3.01 -3.29
CA LEU A 37 -7.62 -1.94 -3.39
C LEU A 37 -6.48 -2.41 -4.28
N MET A 38 -6.12 -1.64 -5.28
CA MET A 38 -5.09 -2.00 -6.27
C MET A 38 -3.81 -1.20 -6.05
N SER A 39 -2.66 -1.82 -6.28
CA SER A 39 -1.36 -1.16 -6.36
C SER A 39 -0.64 -1.59 -7.64
N ARG A 40 -0.36 -0.65 -8.54
CA ARG A 40 0.32 -0.96 -9.81
C ARG A 40 1.80 -1.23 -9.59
N ASN A 41 2.42 -0.51 -8.67
CA ASN A 41 3.84 -0.61 -8.34
C ASN A 41 4.13 -1.70 -7.29
N GLY A 42 3.77 -2.94 -7.59
CA GLY A 42 3.95 -4.12 -6.72
C GLY A 42 5.19 -4.96 -7.06
N ASP A 43 4.98 -5.99 -7.85
CA ASP A 43 5.97 -6.94 -8.39
C ASP A 43 7.13 -6.30 -9.16
N VAL A 44 6.87 -5.36 -10.09
CA VAL A 44 7.92 -4.79 -10.95
C VAL A 44 8.99 -4.05 -10.14
N PRO A 45 8.66 -3.15 -9.19
CA PRO A 45 9.65 -2.61 -8.27
C PRO A 45 10.41 -3.66 -7.45
N ARG A 46 9.73 -4.72 -7.00
CA ARG A 46 10.36 -5.82 -6.23
C ARG A 46 11.39 -6.57 -7.08
N ALA A 47 11.06 -6.87 -8.34
CA ALA A 47 12.00 -7.48 -9.28
C ALA A 47 13.20 -6.55 -9.55
N LEU A 48 12.98 -5.26 -9.76
CA LEU A 48 14.06 -4.29 -9.96
C LEU A 48 15.01 -4.23 -8.75
N VAL A 49 14.47 -4.10 -7.53
CA VAL A 49 15.28 -4.08 -6.31
C VAL A 49 16.02 -5.40 -6.09
N ARG A 50 15.37 -6.55 -6.37
CA ARG A 50 16.03 -7.85 -6.36
C ARG A 50 17.25 -7.84 -7.28
N ASP A 51 17.05 -7.43 -8.53
CA ASP A 51 18.09 -7.46 -9.56
C ASP A 51 19.22 -6.47 -9.30
N MET A 52 18.93 -5.33 -8.66
CA MET A 52 19.94 -4.35 -8.29
C MET A 52 20.78 -4.79 -7.09
N TYR A 53 20.15 -5.25 -6.00
CA TYR A 53 20.82 -5.32 -4.69
C TYR A 53 21.04 -6.73 -4.13
N THR A 54 20.36 -7.76 -4.64
CA THR A 54 20.38 -9.10 -4.00
C THR A 54 20.60 -10.25 -4.97
N LYS A 55 20.31 -10.07 -6.26
CA LYS A 55 20.46 -11.04 -7.36
C LYS A 55 19.62 -12.32 -7.24
N SER A 56 18.94 -12.57 -6.13
CA SER A 56 18.04 -13.71 -5.93
C SER A 56 16.90 -13.36 -4.97
N TRP A 57 15.77 -14.07 -5.10
CA TRP A 57 14.64 -13.90 -4.17
C TRP A 57 15.00 -14.35 -2.75
N SER A 58 15.80 -15.41 -2.60
CA SER A 58 16.22 -15.87 -1.27
C SER A 58 17.10 -14.86 -0.53
N ALA A 59 17.97 -14.14 -1.24
CA ALA A 59 18.76 -13.05 -0.65
C ALA A 59 17.89 -11.82 -0.35
N PHE A 60 16.92 -11.51 -1.22
CA PHE A 60 15.92 -10.47 -0.97
C PHE A 60 15.16 -10.73 0.33
N ASP A 61 14.59 -11.92 0.50
CA ASP A 61 13.80 -12.29 1.69
C ASP A 61 14.66 -12.27 2.96
N ARG A 62 15.91 -12.74 2.89
CA ARG A 62 16.86 -12.67 4.00
C ARG A 62 17.14 -11.23 4.41
N LEU A 63 17.41 -10.33 3.45
CA LEU A 63 17.64 -8.92 3.76
C LEU A 63 16.40 -8.27 4.40
N VAL A 64 15.21 -8.54 3.88
CA VAL A 64 13.95 -8.03 4.46
C VAL A 64 13.79 -8.50 5.91
N ALA A 65 14.14 -9.75 6.21
CA ALA A 65 14.01 -10.33 7.54
C ALA A 65 15.03 -9.78 8.55
N ILE A 66 16.29 -9.56 8.15
CA ILE A 66 17.35 -9.09 9.06
C ILE A 66 17.38 -7.57 9.22
N VAL A 67 16.97 -6.81 8.19
CA VAL A 67 16.98 -5.36 8.24
C VAL A 67 15.82 -4.90 9.14
N PRO A 68 16.10 -4.07 10.16
CA PRO A 68 15.09 -3.65 11.11
C PRO A 68 13.99 -2.79 10.46
N PRO A 69 12.82 -2.67 11.11
CA PRO A 69 11.75 -1.79 10.65
C PRO A 69 12.23 -0.34 10.43
N GLY A 70 11.84 0.24 9.29
CA GLY A 70 12.31 1.55 8.84
C GLY A 70 13.77 1.56 8.40
N GLY A 71 14.36 0.41 8.05
CA GLY A 71 15.65 0.30 7.36
C GLY A 71 16.90 0.59 8.22
N SER A 72 16.75 0.98 9.48
CA SER A 72 17.86 1.29 10.38
C SER A 72 17.57 0.89 11.83
N ILE A 73 18.63 0.59 12.58
CA ILE A 73 18.54 0.19 14.00
C ILE A 73 18.16 1.38 14.89
N GLY A 74 18.67 2.57 14.57
CA GLY A 74 18.42 3.79 15.35
C GLY A 74 16.95 4.22 15.34
N LEU A 75 16.53 4.95 16.38
CA LEU A 75 15.16 5.47 16.51
C LEU A 75 14.89 6.60 15.50
N ASP A 76 15.88 7.47 15.27
CA ASP A 76 15.68 8.76 14.58
C ASP A 76 16.04 8.74 13.08
N ASN A 77 16.82 7.75 12.64
CA ASN A 77 17.36 7.71 11.28
C ASN A 77 16.61 6.73 10.39
N LYS A 78 15.27 6.77 10.39
CA LYS A 78 14.46 5.85 9.58
C LYS A 78 14.56 6.19 8.09
N LEU A 79 14.69 5.13 7.29
CA LEU A 79 14.79 5.18 5.84
C LEU A 79 13.40 4.96 5.23
N PHE A 80 13.07 5.79 4.23
CA PHE A 80 11.85 5.64 3.45
C PHE A 80 12.18 5.61 1.97
N SER A 81 11.51 4.74 1.22
CA SER A 81 11.63 4.73 -0.24
C SER A 81 10.28 4.55 -0.89
N PHE A 82 10.00 5.28 -1.97
CA PHE A 82 8.82 5.12 -2.81
C PHE A 82 9.27 4.77 -4.22
N TRP A 83 8.77 3.66 -4.74
CA TRP A 83 9.14 3.15 -6.07
C TRP A 83 7.94 3.21 -6.99
N HIS A 84 7.74 4.36 -7.64
CA HIS A 84 6.64 4.60 -8.58
C HIS A 84 7.14 4.51 -10.02
N LEU A 85 7.43 3.29 -10.48
CA LEU A 85 7.92 3.03 -11.84
C LEU A 85 6.83 3.28 -12.90
N GLN A 86 5.57 3.05 -12.53
CA GLN A 86 4.39 3.29 -13.35
C GLN A 86 3.46 4.29 -12.68
N ALA A 87 2.71 5.05 -13.48
CA ALA A 87 1.70 5.97 -12.97
C ALA A 87 0.65 5.21 -12.13
N GLU A 88 0.43 5.60 -10.88
CA GLU A 88 -0.58 5.00 -10.02
C GLU A 88 -1.99 5.44 -10.43
N ALA A 89 -3.02 4.81 -9.84
CA ALA A 89 -4.39 5.27 -10.00
C ALA A 89 -4.57 6.67 -9.37
N PHE A 90 -5.59 7.41 -9.83
CA PHE A 90 -5.97 8.69 -9.24
C PHE A 90 -6.08 8.56 -7.70
N PRO A 91 -5.53 9.49 -6.90
CA PRO A 91 -4.97 10.80 -7.27
C PRO A 91 -3.48 10.81 -7.60
N PHE A 92 -2.79 9.67 -7.59
CA PHE A 92 -1.32 9.59 -7.68
C PHE A 92 -0.79 9.36 -9.10
N SER A 93 -1.59 9.66 -10.13
CA SER A 93 -1.22 9.44 -11.54
C SER A 93 -0.03 10.30 -12.01
N HIS A 94 0.21 11.43 -11.34
CA HIS A 94 1.30 12.36 -11.65
C HIS A 94 2.64 11.96 -10.99
N VAL A 95 2.63 11.02 -10.04
CA VAL A 95 3.84 10.61 -9.31
C VAL A 95 4.54 9.50 -10.09
N LYS A 96 5.78 9.76 -10.50
CA LYS A 96 6.65 8.78 -11.16
C LYS A 96 8.09 8.97 -10.72
N GLY A 97 8.80 7.87 -10.51
CA GLY A 97 10.21 7.84 -10.14
C GLY A 97 10.50 7.03 -8.88
N ILE A 98 11.77 7.01 -8.52
CA ILE A 98 12.26 6.42 -7.28
C ILE A 98 12.64 7.56 -6.35
N PHE A 99 12.03 7.58 -5.17
CA PHE A 99 12.24 8.60 -4.15
C PHE A 99 12.78 7.91 -2.92
N ARG A 100 13.93 8.35 -2.41
CA ARG A 100 14.53 7.83 -1.18
C ARG A 100 14.73 8.96 -0.21
N PHE A 101 14.53 8.66 1.07
CA PHE A 101 14.68 9.61 2.15
C PHE A 101 15.47 8.97 3.29
N GLU A 102 16.51 9.65 3.71
CA GLU A 102 17.38 9.28 4.84
C GLU A 102 17.48 10.51 5.73
N THR A 103 17.34 10.34 7.05
CA THR A 103 17.37 11.46 8.03
C THR A 103 16.50 12.66 7.64
N GLY A 104 15.32 12.41 7.06
CA GLY A 104 14.38 13.45 6.63
C GLY A 104 14.73 14.19 5.34
N ILE A 105 15.87 13.90 4.71
CA ILE A 105 16.29 14.52 3.44
C ILE A 105 16.15 13.54 2.28
N LYS A 106 15.81 14.07 1.09
CA LYS A 106 15.78 13.25 -0.12
C LYS A 106 17.20 12.92 -0.55
N VAL A 107 17.47 11.64 -0.76
CA VAL A 107 18.76 11.13 -1.23
C VAL A 107 18.62 10.41 -2.57
N ASN A 108 19.69 10.34 -3.34
CA ASN A 108 19.71 9.58 -4.59
C ASN A 108 19.77 8.07 -4.32
N GLU A 109 20.55 7.67 -3.32
CA GLU A 109 20.73 6.29 -2.88
C GLU A 109 20.95 6.27 -1.36
N PHE A 110 20.55 5.18 -0.70
CA PHE A 110 20.81 5.01 0.73
C PHE A 110 22.29 4.77 1.01
N ARG A 111 22.77 5.26 2.17
CA ARG A 111 24.13 4.94 2.62
C ARG A 111 24.32 3.43 2.83
N ASP A 112 23.33 2.76 3.42
CA ASP A 112 23.28 1.30 3.51
C ASP A 112 22.32 0.73 2.47
N LEU A 113 22.89 0.15 1.41
CA LEU A 113 22.13 -0.42 0.29
C LEU A 113 21.20 -1.56 0.73
N ARG A 114 21.50 -2.23 1.84
CA ARG A 114 20.69 -3.33 2.37
C ARG A 114 19.30 -2.87 2.80
N GLY A 115 19.13 -1.56 3.06
CA GLY A 115 17.83 -0.97 3.39
C GLY A 115 16.80 -1.00 2.25
N ASN A 116 17.24 -1.06 0.98
CA ASN A 116 16.36 -0.92 -0.18
C ASN A 116 15.21 -1.97 -0.23
N PRO A 117 15.47 -3.29 -0.10
CA PRO A 117 14.40 -4.30 -0.04
C PRO A 117 13.35 -4.05 1.04
N ARG A 118 13.79 -3.72 2.26
CA ARG A 118 12.91 -3.48 3.41
C ARG A 118 12.03 -2.25 3.19
N CYS A 119 12.66 -1.11 2.86
CA CYS A 119 11.96 0.15 2.66
C CYS A 119 10.99 0.11 1.47
N LEU A 120 11.32 -0.66 0.42
CA LEU A 120 10.40 -0.90 -0.70
C LEU A 120 9.12 -1.57 -0.19
N LEU A 121 9.23 -2.72 0.49
CA LEU A 121 8.06 -3.45 0.99
C LEU A 121 7.24 -2.63 1.97
N GLU A 122 7.90 -1.97 2.92
CA GLU A 122 7.22 -1.11 3.90
C GLU A 122 6.42 0.01 3.22
N SER A 123 6.95 0.61 2.16
CA SER A 123 6.22 1.62 1.39
C SER A 123 4.98 1.05 0.68
N GLN A 124 5.07 -0.17 0.13
CA GLN A 124 3.96 -0.83 -0.55
C GLN A 124 2.84 -1.18 0.46
N LEU A 125 3.21 -1.73 1.61
CA LEU A 125 2.26 -2.01 2.70
C LEU A 125 1.65 -0.73 3.27
N LEU A 126 2.45 0.32 3.48
CA LEU A 126 1.95 1.60 3.98
C LEU A 126 0.98 2.24 3.00
N SER A 127 1.21 2.12 1.70
CA SER A 127 0.28 2.58 0.66
C SER A 127 -1.08 1.89 0.78
N PHE A 128 -1.11 0.56 0.95
CA PHE A 128 -2.35 -0.16 1.22
C PHE A 128 -3.01 0.27 2.52
N ARG A 129 -2.23 0.43 3.60
CA ARG A 129 -2.75 0.91 4.90
C ARG A 129 -3.44 2.26 4.78
N VAL A 130 -2.84 3.22 4.07
CA VAL A 130 -3.42 4.56 3.87
C VAL A 130 -4.69 4.48 3.03
N ARG A 131 -4.68 3.73 1.93
CA ARG A 131 -5.88 3.57 1.08
C ARG A 131 -7.02 2.87 1.83
N TYR A 132 -6.71 1.86 2.63
CA TYR A 132 -7.67 1.17 3.49
C TYR A 132 -8.25 2.09 4.56
N ALA A 133 -7.41 2.88 5.23
CA ALA A 133 -7.86 3.85 6.23
C ALA A 133 -8.83 4.87 5.63
N ARG A 134 -8.54 5.37 4.42
CA ARG A 134 -9.43 6.28 3.68
C ARG A 134 -10.77 5.63 3.35
N MET A 135 -10.76 4.38 2.86
CA MET A 135 -11.98 3.61 2.60
C MET A 135 -12.83 3.47 3.88
N ARG A 136 -12.21 3.08 5.00
CA ARG A 136 -12.92 2.94 6.29
C ARG A 136 -13.48 4.26 6.80
N ALA A 137 -12.75 5.36 6.64
CA ALA A 137 -13.22 6.68 7.03
C ALA A 137 -14.48 7.09 6.23
N SER A 138 -14.47 6.89 4.90
CA SER A 138 -15.65 7.15 4.06
C SER A 138 -16.86 6.31 4.45
N ASN A 139 -16.65 5.01 4.73
CA ASN A 139 -17.73 4.13 5.18
C ASN A 139 -18.36 4.60 6.50
N ARG A 140 -17.54 5.07 7.47
CA ARG A 140 -18.03 5.59 8.74
C ARG A 140 -18.83 6.88 8.57
N ALA A 141 -18.35 7.80 7.74
CA ALA A 141 -19.05 9.06 7.46
C ALA A 141 -20.45 8.80 6.83
N ALA A 142 -20.55 7.87 5.89
CA ALA A 142 -21.83 7.49 5.27
C ALA A 142 -22.80 6.79 6.24
N GLN A 143 -22.27 6.02 7.21
CA GLN A 143 -23.09 5.43 8.27
C GLN A 143 -23.66 6.47 9.22
N GLN A 144 -22.92 7.55 9.50
CA GLN A 144 -23.41 8.64 10.35
C GLN A 144 -24.51 9.45 9.65
N SER A 145 -24.36 9.74 8.35
CA SER A 145 -25.38 10.48 7.59
C SER A 145 -26.69 9.72 7.45
N THR A 146 -26.65 8.38 7.35
CA THR A 146 -27.85 7.54 7.31
C THR A 146 -28.60 7.54 8.64
N ASN A 147 -27.89 7.60 9.77
CA ASN A 147 -28.50 7.66 11.10
C ASN A 147 -29.06 9.04 11.47
N LEU A 148 -28.56 10.12 10.85
CA LEU A 148 -29.04 11.49 11.09
C LEU A 148 -30.27 11.85 10.25
N GLY A 149 -30.49 11.19 9.11
CA GLY A 149 -31.66 11.39 8.25
C GLY A 149 -32.90 10.58 8.65
N SER A 150 -32.90 9.97 9.85
CA SER A 150 -33.99 9.11 10.36
C SER A 150 -34.77 9.73 11.52
N CYS A 151 -34.62 11.04 11.76
CA CYS A 151 -35.42 11.82 12.72
C CYS A 151 -36.40 12.75 11.99
#